data_AF-A0AAV5D2C9-F1
#
_entry.id   AF-A0AAV5D2C9-F1
#
_cell.length_a   1.000
_cell.length_b   1.000
_cell.length_c   1.000
_cell.angle_alpha   90.00
_cell.angle_beta   90.00
_cell.angle_gamma   90.00
#
_symmetry.space_group_name_H-M   'P 1'
#
loop_
_entity.id
_entity.type
_entity.pdbx_description
1 polymer ?
#
loop_
_entity_poly.entity_id
_entity_poly.type
_entity_poly.pdbx_seq_one_letter_code
_entity_poly.pdbx_strand_id
1 'polypeptide(L)'
;MHVVEMKENDMRIVVKRGEPTLVPPAEPTPTGEQYYLSNLDQNVAIITQTLLFSVDGRRRFEPPLPKGYFGNGIVLTNAIVTADELLSAPVSRAVALVQGAVRMVTDEYMRSAVDYFEATRARPSLVSTLLITTWSRLAFHGADFGWGEPVMSGPVKLPQKEVILFLPHGAERKSINVLLGLPATAMDAFQELMDEI
;
A
#
# COMPACT_ATOMS: atom_id res chain seq x y z
N MET A 1 8.68 29.41 -1.24
CA MET A 1 10.02 28.93 -0.84
C MET A 1 10.11 28.93 0.68
N HIS A 2 10.51 27.84 1.32
CA HIS A 2 10.85 27.84 2.74
C HIS A 2 12.36 28.00 2.85
N VAL A 3 12.84 29.24 3.03
CA VAL A 3 14.29 29.47 3.18
C VAL A 3 14.66 29.08 4.60
N VAL A 4 15.49 28.04 4.71
CA VAL A 4 16.07 27.59 5.98
C VAL A 4 17.42 28.28 6.13
N GLU A 5 17.49 29.28 7.01
CA GLU A 5 18.77 29.86 7.43
C GLU A 5 19.27 29.10 8.68
N MET A 6 20.44 28.48 8.55
CA MET A 6 21.19 27.95 9.68
C MET A 6 22.01 29.10 10.28
N LYS A 7 21.70 29.51 11.51
CA LYS A 7 22.59 30.41 12.27
C LYS A 7 23.58 29.56 13.06
N GLU A 8 24.86 29.80 12.83
CA GLU A 8 25.99 28.95 13.23
C GLU A 8 26.23 28.80 14.74
N ASN A 9 25.31 29.26 15.61
CA ASN A 9 25.50 29.21 17.07
C ASN A 9 24.26 28.81 17.89
N ASP A 10 23.17 28.35 17.26
CA ASP A 10 22.04 27.77 17.99
C ASP A 10 21.26 26.85 17.04
N MET A 11 21.07 25.57 17.36
CA MET A 11 20.30 24.59 16.55
C MET A 11 18.80 24.92 16.60
N ARG A 12 18.41 26.04 16.00
CA ARG A 12 17.02 26.44 15.79
C ARG A 12 16.81 26.68 14.30
N ILE A 13 16.13 25.74 13.66
CA ILE A 13 15.69 25.86 12.27
C ILE A 13 14.54 26.86 12.23
N VAL A 14 14.77 28.01 11.60
CA VAL A 14 13.73 29.02 11.37
C VAL A 14 13.27 28.91 9.92
N VAL A 15 12.01 28.53 9.73
CA VAL A 15 11.40 28.40 8.40
C VAL A 15 10.72 29.71 8.02
N LYS A 16 11.24 30.41 7.01
CA LYS A 16 10.63 31.65 6.48
C LYS A 16 9.99 31.39 5.12
N ARG A 17 8.78 31.90 4.88
CA ARG A 17 8.08 31.82 3.59
C ARG A 17 8.54 32.97 2.68
N GLY A 18 9.23 32.64 1.60
CA GLY A 18 9.65 33.57 0.53
C GLY A 18 8.96 33.28 -0.81
N GLU A 19 9.01 34.25 -1.71
CA GLU A 19 8.45 34.18 -3.07
C GLU A 19 9.12 33.10 -3.92
N PRO A 20 8.39 32.42 -4.84
CA PRO A 20 8.98 31.44 -5.75
C PRO A 20 10.06 32.07 -6.65
N THR A 21 11.23 31.44 -6.73
CA THR A 21 12.32 31.88 -7.61
C THR A 21 12.44 30.91 -8.79
N LEU A 22 12.48 31.47 -10.00
CA LEU A 22 12.76 30.74 -11.24
C LEU A 22 14.27 30.51 -11.35
N VAL A 23 14.68 29.28 -11.64
CA VAL A 23 16.08 28.95 -11.86
C VAL A 23 16.27 28.41 -13.27
N PRO A 24 17.18 28.99 -14.07
CA PRO A 24 17.52 28.46 -15.37
C PRO A 24 18.25 27.12 -15.20
N PRO A 25 17.96 26.11 -16.05
CA PRO A 25 18.66 24.84 -16.00
C PRO A 25 20.14 25.01 -16.37
N ALA A 26 21.01 24.19 -15.78
CA ALA A 26 22.45 24.22 -16.05
C ALA A 26 22.78 23.81 -17.50
N GLU A 27 21.92 23.00 -18.11
CA GLU A 27 21.99 22.59 -19.52
C GLU A 27 20.62 22.81 -20.19
N PRO A 28 20.56 23.05 -21.51
CA PRO A 28 19.30 23.25 -22.22
C PRO A 28 18.37 22.04 -22.09
N THR A 29 17.15 22.25 -21.61
CA THR A 29 16.14 21.18 -21.57
C THR A 29 15.54 20.96 -22.98
N PRO A 30 15.19 19.72 -23.36
CA PRO A 30 14.58 19.44 -24.66
C PRO A 30 13.28 20.22 -24.91
N THR A 31 12.60 20.65 -23.85
CA THR A 31 11.34 21.40 -23.89
C THR A 31 11.51 22.92 -23.72
N GLY A 32 12.72 23.40 -23.38
CA GLY A 32 12.99 24.83 -23.11
C GLY A 32 12.33 25.36 -21.84
N GLU A 33 11.80 24.48 -20.99
CA GLU A 33 11.05 24.85 -19.79
C GLU A 33 11.98 25.24 -18.64
N GLN A 34 11.60 26.30 -17.93
CA GLN A 34 12.24 26.72 -16.68
C GLN A 34 11.59 25.99 -15.50
N TYR A 35 12.39 25.59 -14.52
CA TYR A 35 11.89 24.94 -13.30
C TYR A 35 11.84 25.94 -12.15
N TYR A 36 10.74 25.89 -11.38
CA TYR A 36 10.72 26.53 -10.06
C TYR A 36 11.53 25.69 -9.09
N LEU A 37 12.35 26.31 -8.22
CA LEU A 37 13.08 25.58 -7.18
C LEU A 37 12.16 24.73 -6.28
N SER A 38 10.91 25.17 -6.08
CA SER A 38 9.90 24.40 -5.34
C SER A 38 9.57 23.05 -5.98
N ASN A 39 9.75 22.89 -7.29
CA ASN A 39 9.52 21.62 -7.98
C ASN A 39 10.67 20.63 -7.73
N LEU A 40 11.86 21.13 -7.38
CA LEU A 40 13.00 20.29 -6.99
C LEU A 40 12.87 19.79 -5.54
N ASP A 41 12.29 20.61 -4.65
CA ASP A 41 11.97 20.21 -3.28
C ASP A 41 10.77 19.24 -3.19
N GLN A 42 9.94 19.12 -4.24
CA GLN A 42 8.93 18.07 -4.32
C GLN A 42 9.53 16.67 -4.51
N ASN A 43 10.81 16.58 -4.87
CA ASN A 43 11.59 15.34 -4.92
C ASN A 43 12.42 15.13 -3.64
N VAL A 44 11.97 15.61 -2.48
CA VAL A 44 12.52 15.13 -1.20
C VAL A 44 12.23 13.63 -1.11
N ALA A 45 13.29 12.87 -1.39
CA ALA A 45 13.40 11.42 -1.47
C ALA A 45 13.26 10.73 -0.10
N ILE A 46 12.17 11.00 0.61
CA ILE A 46 11.71 10.03 1.60
C ILE A 46 10.94 9.01 0.79
N ILE A 47 11.55 7.85 0.53
CA ILE A 47 10.86 6.72 -0.09
C ILE A 47 9.81 6.25 0.95
N THR A 48 8.63 6.84 0.87
CA THR A 48 7.46 6.43 1.63
C THR A 48 6.93 5.16 0.97
N GLN A 49 6.90 4.07 1.74
CA GLN A 49 6.31 2.83 1.28
C GLN A 49 4.85 2.85 1.72
N THR A 50 3.95 2.83 0.74
CA THR A 50 2.53 2.70 1.02
C THR A 50 2.17 1.22 0.91
N LEU A 51 1.68 0.64 1.99
CA LEU A 51 1.11 -0.69 1.99
C LEU A 51 -0.40 -0.58 1.85
N LEU A 52 -0.92 -0.84 0.65
CA LEU A 52 -2.36 -0.96 0.41
C LEU A 52 -2.83 -2.38 0.73
N PHE A 53 -4.01 -2.50 1.32
CA PHE A 53 -4.67 -3.78 1.48
C PHE A 53 -6.19 -3.66 1.56
N SER A 54 -6.88 -4.73 1.20
CA SER A 54 -8.34 -4.79 1.20
C SER A 54 -8.89 -5.14 2.58
N VAL A 55 -9.89 -4.40 3.05
CA VAL A 55 -10.67 -4.71 4.25
C VAL A 55 -12.10 -5.07 3.85
N ASP A 56 -12.60 -6.19 4.37
CA ASP A 56 -14.00 -6.59 4.21
C ASP A 56 -14.91 -5.75 5.12
N GLY A 57 -15.72 -4.90 4.49
CA GLY A 57 -16.64 -3.99 5.14
C GLY A 57 -18.03 -4.56 5.39
N ARG A 58 -18.35 -5.77 4.90
CA ARG A 58 -19.72 -6.33 4.98
C ARG A 58 -20.30 -6.36 6.40
N ARG A 59 -19.46 -6.68 7.39
CA ARG A 59 -19.83 -6.73 8.82
C ARG A 59 -19.63 -5.41 9.56
N ARG A 60 -19.05 -4.40 8.90
CA ARG A 60 -18.67 -3.11 9.49
C ARG A 60 -19.71 -2.02 9.25
N PHE A 61 -20.62 -2.22 8.30
CA PHE A 61 -21.76 -1.34 8.12
C PHE A 61 -22.76 -1.46 9.27
N GLU A 62 -23.47 -0.37 9.54
CA GLU A 62 -24.59 -0.30 10.47
C GLU A 62 -25.85 0.18 9.72
N PRO A 63 -26.84 -0.70 9.45
CA PRO A 63 -26.83 -2.14 9.71
C PRO A 63 -25.85 -2.93 8.80
N PRO A 64 -25.39 -4.13 9.22
CA PRO A 64 -24.50 -4.95 8.40
C PRO A 64 -25.12 -5.33 7.05
N LEU A 65 -24.28 -5.54 6.03
CA LEU A 65 -24.76 -6.03 4.75
C LEU A 65 -25.39 -7.43 4.91
N PRO A 66 -26.48 -7.72 4.16
CA PRO A 66 -27.19 -8.98 4.29
C PRO A 66 -26.28 -10.19 4.03
N LYS A 67 -26.58 -11.30 4.72
CA LYS A 67 -25.98 -12.59 4.38
C LYS A 67 -26.31 -12.93 2.94
N GLY A 68 -25.29 -13.27 2.14
CA GLY A 68 -25.46 -13.54 0.72
C GLY A 68 -25.47 -12.30 -0.18
N TYR A 69 -25.12 -11.11 0.36
CA TYR A 69 -24.94 -9.90 -0.46
C TYR A 69 -24.02 -10.17 -1.65
N PHE A 70 -24.58 -9.99 -2.86
CA PHE A 70 -23.91 -10.24 -4.13
C PHE A 70 -23.39 -8.92 -4.72
N GLY A 71 -22.17 -8.56 -4.32
CA GLY A 71 -21.51 -7.33 -4.77
C GLY A 71 -20.17 -7.11 -4.07
N ASN A 72 -19.51 -6.00 -4.44
CA ASN A 72 -18.28 -5.56 -3.79
C ASN A 72 -18.60 -4.92 -2.43
N GLY A 73 -18.06 -5.50 -1.35
CA GLY A 73 -18.21 -5.00 0.02
C GLY A 73 -16.86 -4.75 0.67
N ILE A 74 -15.87 -4.31 -0.11
CA ILE A 74 -14.50 -4.09 0.35
C ILE A 74 -14.11 -2.62 0.18
N VAL A 75 -13.18 -2.15 1.00
CA VAL A 75 -12.46 -0.89 0.80
C VAL A 75 -10.96 -1.15 0.80
N LEU A 76 -10.21 -0.39 0.01
CA LEU A 76 -8.75 -0.36 0.11
C LEU A 76 -8.37 0.67 1.17
N THR A 77 -7.59 0.24 2.16
CA THR A 77 -6.97 1.13 3.15
C THR A 77 -5.46 0.99 3.04
N ASN A 78 -4.71 1.90 3.69
CA ASN A 78 -3.27 1.88 3.67
C ASN A 78 -2.66 2.00 5.07
N ALA A 79 -1.46 1.45 5.20
CA ALA A 79 -0.48 1.84 6.20
C ALA A 79 0.68 2.52 5.48
N ILE A 80 1.12 3.67 6.00
CA ILE A 80 2.23 4.45 5.45
C ILE A 80 3.35 4.47 6.47
N VAL A 81 4.57 4.15 6.01
CA VAL A 81 5.79 4.15 6.82
C VAL A 81 6.99 4.35 5.90
N THR A 82 8.09 4.91 6.40
CA THR A 82 9.33 4.97 5.63
C THR A 82 10.04 3.61 5.67
N ALA A 83 10.85 3.31 4.65
CA ALA A 83 11.63 2.06 4.66
C ALA A 83 12.57 1.98 5.87
N ASP A 84 13.19 3.10 6.25
CA ASP A 84 14.10 3.20 7.39
C ASP A 84 13.37 2.93 8.72
N GLU A 85 12.21 3.55 8.95
CA GLU A 85 11.39 3.29 10.15
C GLU A 85 10.89 1.84 10.21
N LEU A 86 10.57 1.24 9.05
CA LEU A 86 10.11 -0.14 8.98
C LEU A 86 11.23 -1.14 9.30
N LEU A 87 12.44 -0.90 8.78
CA LEU A 87 13.60 -1.78 8.97
C LEU A 87 14.29 -1.61 10.33
N SER A 88 14.22 -0.41 10.91
CA SER A 88 14.79 -0.12 12.24
C SER A 88 13.92 -0.58 13.42
N ALA A 89 12.69 -1.05 13.15
CA ALA A 89 11.74 -1.48 14.16
C ALA A 89 11.45 -2.99 14.11
N PRO A 90 11.04 -3.62 15.23
CA PRO A 90 10.63 -5.02 15.20
C PRO A 90 9.37 -5.21 14.34
N VAL A 91 9.18 -6.41 13.79
CA VAL A 91 8.01 -6.77 12.96
C VAL A 91 6.67 -6.46 13.63
N SER A 92 6.61 -6.51 14.97
CA SER A 92 5.42 -6.12 15.75
C SER A 92 4.98 -4.67 15.49
N ARG A 93 5.90 -3.77 15.13
CA ARG A 93 5.59 -2.40 14.72
C ARG A 93 4.82 -2.38 13.39
N ALA A 94 5.28 -3.14 12.40
CA ALA A 94 4.58 -3.29 11.12
C ALA A 94 3.17 -3.86 11.32
N VAL A 95 3.05 -4.90 12.16
CA VAL A 95 1.76 -5.49 12.53
C VAL A 95 0.84 -4.45 13.19
N ALA A 96 1.36 -3.64 14.11
CA ALA A 96 0.58 -2.61 14.79
C ALA A 96 0.07 -1.52 13.82
N LEU A 97 0.86 -1.13 12.83
CA LEU A 97 0.46 -0.19 11.77
C LEU A 97 -0.69 -0.76 10.92
N VAL A 98 -0.55 -1.99 10.44
CA VAL A 98 -1.60 -2.68 9.67
C VAL A 98 -2.88 -2.81 10.49
N GLN A 99 -2.77 -3.28 11.74
CA GLN A 99 -3.94 -3.40 12.62
C GLN A 99 -4.59 -2.04 12.91
N GLY A 100 -3.79 -0.98 13.06
CA GLY A 100 -4.26 0.38 13.23
C GLY A 100 -5.11 0.83 12.04
N ALA A 101 -4.58 0.68 10.83
CA ALA A 101 -5.29 0.99 9.60
C ALA A 101 -6.56 0.15 9.41
N VAL A 102 -6.54 -1.16 9.75
CA VAL A 102 -7.75 -2.02 9.75
C VAL A 102 -8.81 -1.52 10.74
N ARG A 103 -8.41 -1.01 11.92
CA ARG A 103 -9.35 -0.50 12.94
C ARG A 103 -10.01 0.81 12.51
N MET A 104 -9.33 1.63 11.72
CA MET A 104 -9.89 2.89 11.20
C MET A 104 -11.07 2.68 10.24
N VAL A 105 -11.22 1.50 9.65
CA VAL A 105 -12.34 1.18 8.76
C VAL A 105 -13.62 0.95 9.58
N THR A 106 -14.38 1.99 9.82
CA THR A 106 -15.71 1.96 10.50
C THR A 106 -16.85 2.08 9.49
N ASP A 107 -18.12 2.00 9.93
CA ASP A 107 -19.29 2.32 9.08
C ASP A 107 -19.17 3.72 8.48
N GLU A 108 -18.86 4.72 9.32
CA GLU A 108 -18.65 6.12 8.90
C GLU A 108 -17.53 6.24 7.86
N TYR A 109 -16.40 5.56 8.08
CA TYR A 109 -15.31 5.54 7.11
C TYR A 109 -15.74 4.94 5.78
N MET A 110 -16.46 3.80 5.80
CA MET A 110 -16.95 3.14 4.59
C MET A 110 -17.90 4.05 3.79
N ARG A 111 -18.82 4.74 4.47
CA ARG A 111 -19.75 5.70 3.82
C ARG A 111 -19.00 6.91 3.27
N SER A 112 -18.09 7.49 4.05
CA SER A 112 -17.24 8.59 3.60
C SER A 112 -16.39 8.21 2.39
N ALA A 113 -15.87 6.99 2.34
CA ALA A 113 -15.14 6.48 1.18
C ALA A 113 -16.05 6.42 -0.07
N VAL A 114 -17.30 5.95 0.08
CA VAL A 114 -18.28 5.95 -1.02
C VAL A 114 -18.52 7.36 -1.54
N ASP A 115 -18.79 8.32 -0.65
CA ASP A 115 -19.03 9.72 -1.01
C ASP A 115 -17.80 10.34 -1.72
N TYR A 116 -16.60 10.07 -1.20
CA TYR A 116 -15.35 10.53 -1.78
C TYR A 116 -15.14 9.98 -3.19
N PHE A 117 -15.36 8.68 -3.41
CA PHE A 117 -15.20 8.07 -4.73
C PHE A 117 -16.27 8.53 -5.73
N GLU A 118 -17.49 8.79 -5.25
CA GLU A 118 -18.55 9.37 -6.08
C GLU A 118 -18.18 10.76 -6.57
N ALA A 119 -17.71 11.62 -5.66
CA ALA A 119 -17.38 13.01 -5.93
C ALA A 119 -16.11 13.19 -6.78
N THR A 120 -15.06 12.43 -6.48
CA THR A 120 -13.75 12.63 -7.12
C THR A 120 -13.56 11.76 -8.36
N ARG A 121 -14.26 10.61 -8.44
CA ARG A 121 -13.94 9.53 -9.39
C ARG A 121 -12.46 9.14 -9.40
N ALA A 122 -11.75 9.43 -8.30
CA ALA A 122 -10.31 9.23 -8.19
C ALA A 122 -9.99 7.74 -8.26
N ARG A 123 -8.97 7.41 -9.07
CA ARG A 123 -8.36 6.09 -9.07
C ARG A 123 -7.11 6.17 -8.20
N PRO A 124 -6.98 5.32 -7.17
CA PRO A 124 -5.76 5.31 -6.38
C PRO A 124 -4.57 5.01 -7.30
N SER A 125 -3.51 5.81 -7.18
CA SER A 125 -2.24 5.52 -7.83
C SER A 125 -1.63 4.29 -7.18
N LEU A 126 -1.17 3.34 -8.00
CA LEU A 126 -0.41 2.17 -7.53
C LEU A 126 1.11 2.42 -7.56
N VAL A 127 1.55 3.60 -8.00
CA VAL A 127 2.97 3.96 -8.03
C VAL A 127 3.54 3.94 -6.61
N SER A 128 4.68 3.27 -6.43
CA SER A 128 5.36 3.13 -5.13
C SER A 128 4.48 2.56 -4.01
N THR A 129 3.54 1.69 -4.37
CA THR A 129 2.55 1.15 -3.45
C THR A 129 2.50 -0.37 -3.57
N LEU A 130 2.79 -1.06 -2.47
CA LEU A 130 2.65 -2.51 -2.39
C LEU A 130 1.19 -2.85 -2.06
N LEU A 131 0.51 -3.62 -2.90
CA LEU A 131 -0.85 -4.09 -2.64
C LEU A 131 -0.82 -5.52 -2.11
N ILE A 132 -1.30 -5.72 -0.88
CA ILE A 132 -1.54 -7.05 -0.31
C ILE A 132 -3.02 -7.39 -0.41
N THR A 133 -3.31 -8.59 -0.91
CA THR A 133 -4.64 -9.18 -0.83
C THR A 133 -4.58 -10.61 -0.29
N THR A 134 -5.59 -11.00 0.48
CA THR A 134 -5.66 -12.30 1.15
C THR A 134 -6.89 -13.04 0.70
N TRP A 135 -6.73 -14.28 0.26
CA TRP A 135 -7.83 -15.15 -0.18
C TRP A 135 -8.15 -16.26 0.84
N SER A 136 -7.57 -16.18 2.04
CA SER A 136 -7.74 -17.20 3.10
C SER A 136 -9.20 -17.42 3.55
N ARG A 137 -10.06 -16.43 3.39
CA ARG A 137 -11.50 -16.51 3.73
C ARG A 137 -12.40 -16.81 2.53
N LEU A 138 -11.84 -16.96 1.33
CA LEU A 138 -12.60 -17.33 0.14
C LEU A 138 -12.78 -18.86 0.12
N ALA A 139 -14.01 -19.30 -0.10
CA ALA A 139 -14.40 -20.71 0.00
C ALA A 139 -14.04 -21.54 -1.25
N PHE A 140 -12.86 -21.33 -1.85
CA PHE A 140 -12.46 -22.03 -3.07
C PHE A 140 -12.41 -23.55 -2.89
N HIS A 141 -11.97 -24.01 -1.73
CA HIS A 141 -11.88 -25.44 -1.42
C HIS A 141 -13.23 -26.12 -1.15
N GLY A 142 -14.32 -25.35 -0.99
CA GLY A 142 -15.68 -25.90 -0.82
C GLY A 142 -16.37 -26.24 -2.15
N ALA A 143 -15.68 -26.05 -3.27
CA ALA A 143 -16.21 -26.32 -4.61
C ALA A 143 -15.99 -27.78 -5.01
N ASP A 144 -16.81 -28.69 -4.46
CA ASP A 144 -16.87 -30.09 -4.89
C ASP A 144 -18.04 -30.27 -5.87
N PHE A 145 -17.71 -30.66 -7.10
CA PHE A 145 -18.67 -30.91 -8.18
C PHE A 145 -19.01 -32.40 -8.35
N GLY A 146 -18.58 -33.26 -7.41
CA GLY A 146 -18.75 -34.72 -7.45
C GLY A 146 -17.46 -35.51 -7.66
N TRP A 147 -16.31 -34.83 -7.74
CA TRP A 147 -14.98 -35.44 -7.94
C TRP A 147 -14.01 -35.16 -6.80
N GLY A 148 -14.48 -34.59 -5.69
CA GLY A 148 -13.67 -34.19 -4.56
C GLY A 148 -13.27 -32.72 -4.60
N GLU A 149 -12.68 -32.25 -3.50
CA GLU A 149 -12.26 -30.86 -3.34
C GLU A 149 -11.07 -30.49 -4.26
N PRO A 150 -10.92 -29.20 -4.62
CA PRO A 150 -9.77 -28.73 -5.38
C PRO A 150 -8.45 -28.96 -4.63
N VAL A 151 -7.50 -29.63 -5.28
CA VAL A 151 -6.12 -29.81 -4.79
C VAL A 151 -5.40 -28.47 -4.65
N MET A 152 -5.67 -27.53 -5.56
CA MET A 152 -5.08 -26.19 -5.56
C MET A 152 -6.08 -25.17 -6.11
N SER A 153 -6.03 -23.95 -5.56
CA SER A 153 -6.76 -22.79 -6.07
C SER A 153 -5.86 -21.55 -6.04
N GLY A 154 -5.93 -20.73 -7.08
CA GLY A 154 -5.12 -19.52 -7.18
C GLY A 154 -5.35 -18.80 -8.52
N PRO A 155 -4.70 -17.64 -8.72
CA PRO A 155 -4.77 -16.93 -9.99
C PRO A 155 -4.03 -17.71 -11.08
N VAL A 156 -4.47 -17.54 -12.33
CA VAL A 156 -3.89 -18.21 -13.51
C VAL A 156 -2.55 -17.59 -13.93
N LYS A 157 -2.31 -16.32 -13.57
CA LYS A 157 -1.08 -15.59 -13.88
C LYS A 157 -0.53 -14.98 -12.60
N LEU A 158 0.78 -14.71 -12.62
CA LEU A 158 1.40 -13.92 -11.57
C LEU A 158 0.68 -12.56 -11.46
N PRO A 159 0.56 -12.03 -10.23
CA PRO A 159 0.01 -10.70 -10.03
C PRO A 159 0.80 -9.65 -10.83
N GLN A 160 0.17 -8.53 -11.14
CA GLN A 160 0.89 -7.38 -11.71
C GLN A 160 2.01 -6.94 -10.77
N LYS A 161 2.96 -6.15 -11.28
CA LYS A 161 4.02 -5.55 -10.45
C LYS A 161 3.38 -4.92 -9.21
N GLU A 162 4.06 -5.07 -8.07
CA GLU A 162 3.62 -4.55 -6.76
C GLU A 162 2.41 -5.24 -6.09
N VAL A 163 1.92 -6.40 -6.56
CA VAL A 163 0.82 -7.13 -5.89
C VAL A 163 1.33 -8.42 -5.23
N ILE A 164 1.00 -8.61 -3.95
CA ILE A 164 1.25 -9.83 -3.17
C ILE A 164 -0.09 -10.49 -2.82
N LEU A 165 -0.19 -11.78 -3.08
CA LEU A 165 -1.36 -12.59 -2.80
C LEU A 165 -1.05 -13.69 -1.78
N PHE A 166 -1.84 -13.71 -0.70
CA PHE A 166 -1.79 -14.75 0.32
C PHE A 166 -2.88 -15.78 0.05
N LEU A 167 -2.46 -17.02 -0.22
CA LEU A 167 -3.33 -18.15 -0.56
C LEU A 167 -3.33 -19.19 0.57
N PRO A 168 -4.49 -19.71 0.98
CA PRO A 168 -4.54 -20.86 1.88
C PRO A 168 -3.90 -22.08 1.19
N HIS A 169 -3.15 -22.88 1.95
CA HIS A 169 -2.46 -24.07 1.45
C HIS A 169 -2.41 -25.19 2.49
N GLY A 170 -2.15 -26.41 2.01
CA GLY A 170 -1.97 -27.61 2.83
C GLY A 170 -3.26 -28.22 3.37
N ALA A 171 -3.12 -29.43 3.93
CA ALA A 171 -4.20 -30.09 4.66
C ALA A 171 -4.66 -29.21 5.84
N GLU A 172 -5.96 -29.15 6.08
CA GLU A 172 -6.57 -28.32 7.13
C GLU A 172 -6.30 -26.80 7.01
N ARG A 173 -5.70 -26.32 5.91
CA ARG A 173 -5.46 -24.88 5.63
C ARG A 173 -4.59 -24.18 6.68
N LYS A 174 -3.67 -24.91 7.29
CA LYS A 174 -2.73 -24.38 8.30
C LYS A 174 -1.51 -23.69 7.69
N SER A 175 -1.27 -23.88 6.39
CA SER A 175 -0.15 -23.27 5.66
C SER A 175 -0.64 -22.14 4.76
N ILE A 176 0.28 -21.23 4.43
CA ILE A 176 0.02 -20.08 3.57
C ILE A 176 1.05 -20.10 2.44
N ASN A 177 0.57 -20.03 1.21
CA ASN A 177 1.42 -19.73 0.06
C ASN A 177 1.39 -18.22 -0.20
N VAL A 178 2.57 -17.63 -0.38
CA VAL A 178 2.71 -16.23 -0.78
C VAL A 178 3.06 -16.18 -2.26
N LEU A 179 2.19 -15.60 -3.06
CA LEU A 179 2.40 -15.41 -4.49
C LEU A 179 2.71 -13.94 -4.77
N LEU A 180 3.93 -13.66 -5.25
CA LEU A 180 4.40 -12.31 -5.57
C LEU A 180 5.32 -12.33 -6.79
N GLY A 181 5.52 -11.15 -7.38
CA GLY A 181 6.48 -10.94 -8.46
C GLY A 181 7.29 -9.67 -8.23
N LEU A 182 8.62 -9.79 -8.24
CA LEU A 182 9.59 -8.71 -8.08
C LEU A 182 10.62 -8.77 -9.23
N PRO A 183 11.38 -7.69 -9.49
CA PRO A 183 12.59 -7.79 -10.32
C PRO A 183 13.52 -8.90 -9.82
N ALA A 184 14.23 -9.59 -10.72
CA ALA A 184 15.02 -10.79 -10.38
C ALA A 184 15.94 -10.59 -9.17
N THR A 185 16.73 -9.52 -9.17
CA THR A 185 17.66 -9.20 -8.06
C THR A 185 16.95 -8.92 -6.73
N ALA A 186 15.74 -8.36 -6.78
CA ALA A 186 14.93 -8.14 -5.58
C ALA A 186 14.26 -9.44 -5.11
N MET A 187 14.00 -10.39 -6.02
CA MET A 187 13.47 -11.71 -5.66
C MET A 187 14.53 -12.56 -4.96
N ASP A 188 15.79 -12.50 -5.40
CA ASP A 188 16.91 -13.20 -4.74
C ASP A 188 17.05 -12.71 -3.29
N ALA A 189 17.10 -11.39 -3.08
CA ALA A 189 17.17 -10.80 -1.74
C ALA A 189 15.92 -11.10 -0.89
N PHE A 190 14.73 -11.12 -1.50
CA PHE A 190 13.50 -11.49 -0.79
C PHE A 190 13.55 -12.94 -0.30
N GLN A 191 14.06 -13.86 -1.12
CA GLN A 191 14.18 -15.26 -0.74
C GLN A 191 15.17 -15.45 0.43
N GLU A 192 16.34 -14.81 0.36
CA GLU A 192 17.33 -14.85 1.46
C GLU A 192 16.72 -14.36 2.79
N LEU A 193 16.00 -13.23 2.77
CA LEU A 193 15.33 -12.69 3.97
C LEU A 193 14.25 -13.61 4.52
N MET A 194 13.55 -14.36 3.66
CA MET A 194 12.50 -15.29 4.11
C MET A 194 13.07 -16.57 4.72
N ASP A 195 14.25 -17.01 4.27
CA ASP A 195 14.94 -18.20 4.82
C ASP A 195 15.52 -17.94 6.22
N GLU A 196 15.61 -16.68 6.65
CA GLU A 196 16.06 -16.27 7.99
C GLU A 196 14.95 -16.29 9.07
N ILE A 197 13.68 -16.48 8.69
CA ILE A 197 12.49 -16.43 9.57
C ILE A 197 12.07 -17.84 10.02
#